data_AF-A0A957BY76-F1
#
_entry.id   AF-A0A957BY76-F1
#
_cell.length_a   1.000
_cell.length_b   1.000
_cell.length_c   1.000
_cell.angle_alpha   90.00
_cell.angle_beta   90.00
_cell.angle_gamma   90.00
#
_symmetry.space_group_name_H-M   'P 1'
#
loop_
_entity.id
_entity.type
_entity.pdbx_description
1 polymer ?
#
loop_
_entity_poly.entity_id
_entity_poly.type
_entity_poly.pdbx_seq_one_letter_code
_entity_poly.pdbx_strand_id
1 'polypeptide(L)'
;DCLVCHDTSGQYVKGSAGYPVDGVDLMVAAQSVSYPSRETCGGCHFNGGGGDGVKHGDLDTSLYFPTENVDVHMGRYDFQCIDCHQTEDHNILGRSISVSVDNANQVYCTECHNPDTTHEDERIVSHLDSVACQTCHVPEGAVRNPTKISWDWSKAGDADREESEHEYLMIKGEFVYETNFLPDYAWYNGTASRYLLGDEIDPTQITALNQPFGSIDDPTALIWPFKIHTATQPYDTVYNILLQPNTVGPEGYWTLFDWDIALRNGSEAAGLPYSGEYDFALTQMYWPLTHMVQPSSNALSCTDCHSENGRMDWEALGYYGDPMTWGGRTLSDRIAEVSTEGAGQ
;
A
#
# COMPACT_ATOMS: atom_id res chain seq x y z
N ASP A 1 14.10 2.31 20.12
CA ASP A 1 14.16 0.86 20.41
C ASP A 1 15.17 0.27 19.45
N CYS A 2 16.34 -0.13 19.94
CA CYS A 2 17.39 -0.67 19.08
C CYS A 2 17.18 -2.15 18.74
N LEU A 3 16.48 -2.89 19.60
CA LEU A 3 16.43 -4.35 19.51
C LEU A 3 15.42 -4.82 18.45
N VAL A 4 14.34 -4.06 18.23
CA VAL A 4 13.29 -4.43 17.25
C VAL A 4 13.83 -4.69 15.85
N CYS A 5 14.86 -3.97 15.40
CA CYS A 5 15.44 -4.14 14.08
C CYS A 5 16.72 -5.00 14.08
N HIS A 6 17.29 -5.28 15.25
CA HIS A 6 18.66 -5.82 15.35
C HIS A 6 18.76 -7.12 16.14
N ASP A 7 17.73 -7.54 16.88
CA ASP A 7 17.73 -8.83 17.56
C ASP A 7 17.73 -9.97 16.53
N THR A 8 18.70 -10.88 16.63
CA THR A 8 18.70 -12.14 15.87
C THR A 8 18.60 -13.38 16.77
N SER A 9 18.23 -13.20 18.05
CA SER A 9 17.92 -14.33 18.94
C SER A 9 16.53 -14.91 18.66
N GLY A 10 15.65 -14.13 18.02
CA GLY A 10 14.25 -14.46 17.80
C GLY A 10 13.39 -14.34 19.05
N GLN A 11 13.90 -13.74 20.13
CA GLN A 11 13.20 -13.62 21.40
C GLN A 11 12.65 -12.22 21.66
N TYR A 12 13.13 -11.18 20.97
CA TYR A 12 12.64 -9.83 21.20
C TYR A 12 11.27 -9.63 20.58
N VAL A 13 10.26 -9.43 21.42
CA VAL A 13 8.89 -9.16 20.99
C VAL A 13 8.36 -7.93 21.72
N LYS A 14 7.76 -7.01 20.98
CA LYS A 14 7.11 -5.82 21.54
C LYS A 14 5.70 -6.16 22.01
N GLY A 15 5.37 -5.72 23.21
CA GLY A 15 4.03 -5.65 23.76
C GLY A 15 3.44 -4.24 23.66
N SER A 16 2.60 -3.91 24.64
CA SER A 16 1.86 -2.66 24.68
C SER A 16 2.75 -1.42 24.74
N ALA A 17 2.33 -0.35 24.04
CA ALA A 17 3.04 0.95 23.98
C ALA A 17 4.51 0.85 23.55
N GLY A 18 4.89 -0.25 22.88
CA GLY A 18 6.23 -0.46 22.35
C GLY A 18 7.26 -0.96 23.37
N TYR A 19 6.84 -1.30 24.59
CA TYR A 19 7.70 -2.00 25.55
C TYR A 19 7.90 -3.47 25.16
N PRO A 20 9.00 -4.12 25.55
CA PRO A 20 9.15 -5.57 25.40
C PRO A 20 8.07 -6.32 26.21
N VAL A 21 7.64 -7.48 25.73
CA VAL A 21 6.74 -8.35 26.51
C VAL A 21 7.45 -8.91 27.75
N ASP A 22 6.68 -9.23 28.79
CA ASP A 22 7.21 -9.89 29.97
C ASP A 22 7.81 -11.26 29.61
N GLY A 23 9.03 -11.53 30.10
CA GLY A 23 9.76 -12.78 29.84
C GLY A 23 10.79 -12.71 28.72
N VAL A 24 10.91 -11.59 27.99
CA VAL A 24 12.04 -11.36 27.08
C VAL A 24 13.34 -11.29 27.86
N ASP A 25 14.31 -12.14 27.51
CA ASP A 25 15.68 -12.02 28.02
C ASP A 25 16.41 -10.91 27.26
N LEU A 26 16.37 -9.70 27.81
CA LEU A 26 17.01 -8.53 27.22
C LEU A 26 18.53 -8.67 27.11
N MET A 27 19.17 -9.50 27.96
CA MET A 27 20.60 -9.73 27.85
C MET A 27 20.90 -10.56 26.62
N VAL A 28 20.13 -11.63 26.38
CA VAL A 28 20.26 -12.47 25.18
C VAL A 28 19.98 -11.65 23.92
N ALA A 29 18.90 -10.87 23.90
CA ALA A 29 18.56 -10.02 22.76
C ALA A 29 19.61 -8.91 22.50
N ALA A 30 20.22 -8.36 23.55
CA ALA A 30 21.30 -7.38 23.37
C ALA A 30 22.61 -8.02 22.87
N GLN A 31 22.89 -9.27 23.24
CA GLN A 31 24.07 -10.01 22.81
C GLN A 31 23.95 -10.60 21.39
N SER A 32 22.74 -10.71 20.86
CA SER A 32 22.46 -11.22 19.50
C SER A 32 22.50 -10.14 18.41
N VAL A 33 22.67 -8.86 18.78
CA VAL A 33 22.55 -7.72 17.85
C VAL A 33 23.37 -7.91 16.58
N SER A 34 22.72 -7.79 15.43
CA SER A 34 23.33 -7.93 14.10
C SER A 34 22.64 -7.04 13.06
N TYR A 35 23.02 -7.20 11.79
CA TYR A 35 22.31 -6.60 10.66
C TYR A 35 20.85 -7.10 10.60
N PRO A 36 19.89 -6.23 10.26
CA PRO A 36 18.49 -6.61 10.11
C PRO A 36 18.30 -7.73 9.08
N SER A 37 17.39 -8.65 9.39
CA SER A 37 16.88 -9.68 8.48
C SER A 37 15.41 -9.43 8.12
N ARG A 38 14.88 -10.18 7.16
CA ARG A 38 13.43 -10.19 6.86
C ARG A 38 12.57 -10.47 8.09
N GLU A 39 13.06 -11.25 9.05
CA GLU A 39 12.34 -11.52 10.32
C GLU A 39 12.18 -10.27 11.17
N THR A 40 13.26 -9.49 11.32
CA THR A 40 13.22 -8.24 12.10
C THR A 40 12.34 -7.17 11.46
N CYS A 41 12.39 -7.02 10.13
CA CYS A 41 11.52 -6.09 9.40
C CYS A 41 10.06 -6.58 9.41
N GLY A 42 9.85 -7.87 9.14
CA GLY A 42 8.54 -8.51 9.05
C GLY A 42 7.77 -8.55 10.36
N GLY A 43 8.46 -8.52 11.50
CA GLY A 43 7.86 -8.41 12.83
C GLY A 43 6.89 -7.23 12.97
N CYS A 44 7.05 -6.18 12.17
CA CYS A 44 6.07 -5.09 12.05
C CYS A 44 5.48 -4.95 10.64
N HIS A 45 6.22 -5.24 9.58
CA HIS A 45 5.77 -4.97 8.21
C HIS A 45 4.81 -6.03 7.65
N PHE A 46 4.88 -7.28 8.13
CA PHE A 46 4.03 -8.39 7.66
C PHE A 46 2.69 -8.43 8.42
N ASN A 47 2.63 -7.77 9.58
CA ASN A 47 1.46 -7.76 10.45
C ASN A 47 0.89 -6.35 10.55
N GLY A 48 -0.42 -6.19 10.38
CA GLY A 48 -1.07 -4.89 10.54
C GLY A 48 -2.55 -4.95 10.20
N GLY A 49 -3.39 -4.13 10.82
CA GLY A 49 -4.85 -4.19 10.55
C GLY A 49 -5.56 -5.41 11.16
N GLY A 50 -4.87 -6.19 12.00
CA GLY A 50 -5.45 -7.29 12.77
C GLY A 50 -4.78 -8.66 12.57
N GLY A 51 -3.80 -8.78 11.68
CA GLY A 51 -3.11 -10.04 11.45
C GLY A 51 -2.05 -9.97 10.35
N ASP A 52 -1.55 -11.14 9.96
CA ASP A 52 -0.59 -11.36 8.88
C ASP A 52 -1.21 -11.07 7.50
N GLY A 53 -0.51 -10.36 6.63
CA GLY A 53 -0.93 -10.09 5.24
C GLY A 53 -2.14 -9.15 5.09
N VAL A 54 -2.79 -8.74 6.19
CA VAL A 54 -4.08 -8.02 6.17
C VAL A 54 -3.98 -6.63 5.51
N LYS A 55 -2.84 -5.92 5.65
CA LYS A 55 -2.71 -4.49 5.26
C LYS A 55 -2.22 -4.24 3.83
N HIS A 56 -1.00 -4.64 3.46
CA HIS A 56 -0.42 -4.24 2.16
C HIS A 56 -0.74 -5.22 1.03
N GLY A 57 -0.99 -6.51 1.35
CA GLY A 57 -1.30 -7.54 0.37
C GLY A 57 -0.08 -8.09 -0.38
N ASP A 58 1.06 -7.40 -0.41
CA ASP A 58 2.33 -7.89 -0.96
C ASP A 58 3.40 -8.18 0.11
N LEU A 59 3.05 -8.08 1.39
CA LEU A 59 3.93 -8.32 2.53
C LEU A 59 3.24 -9.18 3.58
N ASP A 60 3.70 -10.42 3.74
CA ASP A 60 3.18 -11.40 4.71
C ASP A 60 4.29 -12.36 5.19
N THR A 61 4.03 -13.17 6.21
CA THR A 61 5.03 -14.05 6.83
C THR A 61 5.65 -15.10 5.92
N SER A 62 5.05 -15.41 4.77
CA SER A 62 5.68 -16.27 3.76
C SER A 62 6.99 -15.68 3.20
N LEU A 63 7.21 -14.37 3.37
CA LEU A 63 8.43 -13.69 2.96
C LEU A 63 9.60 -13.84 3.96
N TYR A 64 9.44 -14.54 5.09
CA TYR A 64 10.60 -14.90 5.91
C TYR A 64 11.56 -15.82 5.13
N PHE A 65 11.00 -16.84 4.47
CA PHE A 65 11.74 -17.84 3.68
C PHE A 65 10.98 -18.18 2.39
N PRO A 66 10.80 -17.21 1.48
CA PRO A 66 9.99 -17.41 0.29
C PRO A 66 10.72 -18.29 -0.71
N THR A 67 9.95 -18.95 -1.57
CA THR A 67 10.46 -19.51 -2.82
C THR A 67 10.39 -18.45 -3.92
N GLU A 68 11.09 -18.65 -5.03
CA GLU A 68 11.13 -17.70 -6.16
C GLU A 68 9.76 -17.38 -6.78
N ASN A 69 8.77 -18.26 -6.61
CA ASN A 69 7.39 -18.05 -7.07
C ASN A 69 6.55 -17.18 -6.11
N VAL A 70 7.10 -16.79 -4.95
CA VAL A 70 6.48 -15.79 -4.07
C VAL A 70 7.15 -14.46 -4.34
N ASP A 71 8.47 -14.41 -4.29
CA ASP A 71 9.27 -13.25 -4.66
C ASP A 71 10.62 -13.71 -5.20
N VAL A 72 11.00 -13.26 -6.39
CA VAL A 72 12.28 -13.65 -7.01
C VAL A 72 13.48 -13.08 -6.27
N HIS A 73 13.41 -11.86 -5.74
CA HIS A 73 14.53 -11.21 -5.09
C HIS A 73 14.80 -11.87 -3.73
N MET A 74 13.76 -12.00 -2.90
CA MET A 74 13.87 -12.62 -1.59
C MET A 74 13.96 -14.14 -1.66
N GLY A 75 13.36 -14.79 -2.67
CA GLY A 75 13.26 -16.26 -2.74
C GLY A 75 14.33 -16.94 -3.59
N ARG A 76 14.75 -16.35 -4.72
CA ARG A 76 15.84 -16.91 -5.55
C ARG A 76 17.20 -16.35 -5.11
N TYR A 77 17.27 -15.06 -4.81
CA TYR A 77 18.54 -14.37 -4.51
C TYR A 77 18.77 -14.13 -3.02
N ASP A 78 17.82 -14.55 -2.15
CA ASP A 78 17.87 -14.43 -0.69
C ASP A 78 18.09 -13.00 -0.18
N PHE A 79 17.57 -12.00 -0.90
CA PHE A 79 17.68 -10.61 -0.48
C PHE A 79 17.03 -10.38 0.90
N GLN A 80 17.75 -9.68 1.78
CA GLN A 80 17.18 -9.02 2.93
C GLN A 80 16.53 -7.70 2.50
N CYS A 81 15.63 -7.15 3.33
CA CYS A 81 14.96 -5.88 3.02
C CYS A 81 15.98 -4.76 2.74
N ILE A 82 17.07 -4.73 3.51
CA ILE A 82 18.13 -3.73 3.42
C ILE A 82 19.00 -3.81 2.16
N ASP A 83 18.90 -4.89 1.37
CA ASP A 83 19.63 -5.00 0.10
C ASP A 83 19.05 -4.05 -0.96
N CYS A 84 17.73 -3.85 -0.94
CA CYS A 84 17.03 -2.85 -1.74
C CYS A 84 16.82 -1.54 -0.96
N HIS A 85 16.35 -1.65 0.30
CA HIS A 85 16.13 -0.52 1.20
C HIS A 85 17.45 -0.10 1.87
N GLN A 86 18.43 0.25 1.04
CA GLN A 86 19.75 0.67 1.48
C GLN A 86 19.63 1.82 2.48
N THR A 87 20.40 1.74 3.57
CA THR A 87 20.21 2.61 4.72
C THR A 87 21.52 3.30 5.07
N GLU A 88 21.49 4.63 5.12
CA GLU A 88 22.60 5.47 5.59
C GLU A 88 22.11 6.29 6.79
N ASP A 89 22.90 6.35 7.87
CA ASP A 89 22.54 7.07 9.11
C ASP A 89 21.13 6.76 9.65
N HIS A 90 20.70 5.50 9.53
CA HIS A 90 19.35 5.02 9.88
C HIS A 90 18.20 5.69 9.09
N ASN A 91 18.51 6.41 8.02
CA ASN A 91 17.53 6.83 7.02
C ASN A 91 17.37 5.71 5.98
N ILE A 92 16.34 4.89 6.18
CA ILE A 92 16.05 3.73 5.33
C ILE A 92 15.48 4.23 3.99
N LEU A 93 16.08 3.81 2.88
CA LEU A 93 15.56 4.12 1.53
C LEU A 93 14.15 3.52 1.36
N GLY A 94 13.29 4.19 0.60
CA GLY A 94 11.89 3.82 0.39
C GLY A 94 10.93 4.91 0.86
N ARG A 95 9.76 4.96 0.21
CA ARG A 95 8.72 5.95 0.53
C ARG A 95 7.36 5.30 0.64
N SER A 96 6.59 5.79 1.61
CA SER A 96 5.20 5.41 1.81
C SER A 96 4.29 6.43 1.14
N ILE A 97 3.38 5.97 0.28
CA ILE A 97 2.38 6.82 -0.40
C ILE A 97 1.56 7.65 0.59
N SER A 98 1.26 7.11 1.78
CA SER A 98 0.41 7.79 2.76
C SER A 98 1.11 8.92 3.52
N VAL A 99 2.45 8.99 3.51
CA VAL A 99 3.21 9.95 4.34
C VAL A 99 4.14 10.86 3.51
N SER A 100 4.65 10.38 2.39
CA SER A 100 5.76 11.01 1.67
C SER A 100 5.32 12.12 0.71
N VAL A 101 5.82 13.34 0.88
CA VAL A 101 5.43 14.48 0.03
C VAL A 101 6.23 14.59 -1.27
N ASP A 102 7.30 13.79 -1.42
CA ASP A 102 8.19 13.77 -2.59
C ASP A 102 8.80 12.36 -2.81
N ASN A 103 9.55 12.23 -3.90
CA ASN A 103 10.14 10.98 -4.39
C ASN A 103 11.65 10.84 -4.16
N ALA A 104 12.29 11.75 -3.41
CA ALA A 104 13.76 11.87 -3.41
C ALA A 104 14.52 10.66 -2.81
N ASN A 105 13.83 9.81 -2.04
CA ASN A 105 14.40 8.64 -1.34
C ASN A 105 13.59 7.37 -1.69
N GLN A 106 13.12 7.28 -2.93
CA GLN A 106 12.38 6.13 -3.45
C GLN A 106 13.35 5.03 -3.88
N VAL A 107 12.95 3.77 -3.68
CA VAL A 107 13.64 2.60 -4.26
C VAL A 107 13.12 2.39 -5.68
N TYR A 108 14.03 2.19 -6.64
CA TYR A 108 13.65 1.95 -8.04
C TYR A 108 14.23 0.64 -8.57
N CYS A 109 13.45 -0.07 -9.39
CA CYS A 109 13.94 -1.25 -10.11
C CYS A 109 15.17 -0.92 -10.97
N THR A 110 15.26 0.31 -11.45
CA THR A 110 16.32 0.80 -12.33
C THR A 110 17.68 0.99 -11.65
N GLU A 111 17.76 0.90 -10.33
CA GLU A 111 19.03 0.91 -9.59
C GLU A 111 19.83 -0.39 -9.82
N CYS A 112 19.14 -1.49 -10.12
CA CYS A 112 19.73 -2.80 -10.40
C CYS A 112 19.52 -3.25 -11.86
N HIS A 113 18.42 -2.83 -12.50
CA HIS A 113 18.03 -3.27 -13.83
C HIS A 113 18.15 -2.14 -14.85
N ASN A 114 18.88 -2.34 -15.94
CA ASN A 114 18.94 -1.35 -17.01
C ASN A 114 17.74 -1.55 -17.97
N PRO A 115 16.79 -0.60 -18.04
CA PRO A 115 15.56 -0.75 -18.85
C PRO A 115 15.84 -0.94 -20.34
N ASP A 116 16.93 -0.36 -20.87
CA ASP A 116 17.29 -0.43 -22.29
C ASP A 116 17.83 -1.80 -22.71
N THR A 117 18.22 -2.64 -21.74
CA THR A 117 18.88 -3.94 -22.01
C THR A 117 18.21 -5.13 -21.34
N THR A 118 17.29 -4.89 -20.41
CA THR A 118 16.63 -5.95 -19.64
C THR A 118 15.60 -6.70 -20.48
N HIS A 119 15.04 -6.07 -21.51
CA HIS A 119 14.08 -6.68 -22.43
C HIS A 119 14.63 -6.67 -23.86
N GLU A 120 14.59 -7.83 -24.54
CA GLU A 120 14.99 -7.93 -25.95
C GLU A 120 13.91 -7.39 -26.91
N ASP A 121 12.64 -7.38 -26.48
CA ASP A 121 11.53 -6.90 -27.30
C ASP A 121 11.37 -5.39 -27.14
N GLU A 122 11.69 -4.64 -28.20
CA GLU A 122 11.56 -3.18 -28.25
C GLU A 122 10.15 -2.68 -27.91
N ARG A 123 9.12 -3.51 -28.16
CA ARG A 123 7.74 -3.15 -27.77
C ARG A 123 7.60 -3.09 -26.26
N ILE A 124 8.20 -4.03 -25.52
CA ILE A 124 8.19 -4.01 -24.05
C ILE A 124 9.01 -2.83 -23.53
N VAL A 125 10.17 -2.55 -24.13
CA VAL A 125 10.99 -1.38 -23.77
C VAL A 125 10.16 -0.09 -23.91
N SER A 126 9.40 0.06 -24.99
CA SER A 126 8.52 1.22 -25.19
C SER A 126 7.38 1.32 -24.17
N HIS A 127 6.95 0.23 -23.53
CA HIS A 127 5.94 0.30 -22.47
C HIS A 127 6.47 0.96 -21.20
N LEU A 128 7.79 0.95 -20.97
CA LEU A 128 8.40 1.52 -19.76
C LEU A 128 8.22 3.05 -19.69
N ASP A 129 7.85 3.71 -20.79
CA ASP A 129 7.47 5.13 -20.84
C ASP A 129 6.09 5.41 -20.20
N SER A 130 5.28 4.37 -19.96
CA SER A 130 3.90 4.52 -19.49
C SER A 130 3.49 3.49 -18.44
N VAL A 131 4.22 2.40 -18.26
CA VAL A 131 3.87 1.27 -17.40
C VAL A 131 5.03 1.00 -16.44
N ALA A 132 4.76 1.00 -15.14
CA ALA A 132 5.74 0.67 -14.13
C ALA A 132 6.16 -0.80 -14.19
N CYS A 133 7.40 -1.12 -13.82
CA CYS A 133 7.88 -2.50 -13.80
C CYS A 133 6.97 -3.41 -12.96
N GLN A 134 6.50 -2.90 -11.82
CA GLN A 134 5.61 -3.57 -10.88
C GLN A 134 4.31 -4.03 -11.56
N THR A 135 3.75 -3.23 -12.47
CA THR A 135 2.50 -3.56 -13.16
C THR A 135 2.59 -4.90 -13.90
N CYS A 136 3.71 -5.14 -14.60
CA CYS A 136 3.90 -6.40 -15.32
C CYS A 136 4.46 -7.51 -14.43
N HIS A 137 5.26 -7.17 -13.42
CA HIS A 137 6.04 -8.14 -12.66
C HIS A 137 5.43 -8.52 -11.30
N VAL A 138 4.38 -7.85 -10.86
CA VAL A 138 3.56 -8.18 -9.67
C VAL A 138 2.11 -8.38 -10.13
N PRO A 139 1.80 -9.52 -10.79
CA PRO A 139 0.52 -9.72 -11.46
C PRO A 139 -0.66 -9.92 -10.51
N GLU A 140 -0.41 -10.32 -9.25
CA GLU A 140 -1.41 -10.64 -8.25
C GLU A 140 -0.91 -10.20 -6.87
N GLY A 141 -1.82 -9.70 -6.04
CA GLY A 141 -1.56 -9.49 -4.61
C GLY A 141 -2.16 -10.62 -3.77
N ALA A 142 -1.74 -10.72 -2.51
CA ALA A 142 -2.18 -11.74 -1.55
C ALA A 142 -1.93 -13.17 -2.07
N VAL A 143 -0.73 -13.41 -2.60
CA VAL A 143 -0.33 -14.68 -3.25
C VAL A 143 -0.30 -15.86 -2.27
N ARG A 144 -0.05 -15.59 -0.98
CA ARG A 144 0.05 -16.61 0.07
C ARG A 144 -0.97 -16.45 1.17
N ASN A 145 -1.10 -15.24 1.70
CA ASN A 145 -2.03 -14.96 2.78
C ASN A 145 -3.15 -14.01 2.31
N PRO A 146 -4.41 -14.23 2.73
CA PRO A 146 -5.52 -13.34 2.41
C PRO A 146 -5.27 -11.92 2.92
N THR A 147 -5.67 -10.92 2.13
CA THR A 147 -5.66 -9.52 2.55
C THR A 147 -7.08 -9.01 2.70
N LYS A 148 -7.30 -8.08 3.64
CA LYS A 148 -8.58 -7.36 3.75
C LYS A 148 -8.69 -6.33 2.64
N ILE A 149 -9.75 -6.39 1.83
CA ILE A 149 -10.04 -5.42 0.75
C ILE A 149 -11.13 -4.44 1.20
N SER A 150 -12.03 -4.85 2.09
CA SER A 150 -13.07 -3.97 2.63
C SER A 150 -13.22 -4.12 4.15
N TRP A 151 -13.56 -3.02 4.81
CA TRP A 151 -13.87 -2.98 6.24
C TRP A 151 -15.06 -2.05 6.51
N ASP A 152 -16.20 -2.62 6.91
CA ASP A 152 -17.38 -1.87 7.33
C ASP A 152 -17.51 -1.80 8.86
N TRP A 153 -17.10 -0.66 9.46
CA TRP A 153 -17.25 -0.40 10.88
C TRP A 153 -18.70 -0.13 11.32
N SER A 154 -19.60 0.24 10.39
CA SER A 154 -21.01 0.49 10.72
C SER A 154 -21.74 -0.75 11.22
N LYS A 155 -21.18 -1.94 10.94
CA LYS A 155 -21.70 -3.23 11.40
C LYS A 155 -21.18 -3.66 12.76
N ALA A 156 -20.24 -2.92 13.36
CA ALA A 156 -19.65 -3.30 14.64
C ALA A 156 -20.68 -3.23 15.79
N GLY A 157 -20.46 -4.03 16.83
CA GLY A 157 -21.28 -4.05 18.04
C GLY A 157 -22.50 -4.99 18.02
N ASP A 158 -22.72 -5.74 16.92
CA ASP A 158 -23.76 -6.77 16.88
C ASP A 158 -23.29 -8.06 17.58
N ALA A 159 -23.85 -8.32 18.76
CA ALA A 159 -23.53 -9.49 19.59
C ALA A 159 -24.27 -10.77 19.15
N ASP A 160 -25.29 -10.65 18.30
CA ASP A 160 -26.10 -11.79 17.83
C ASP A 160 -25.48 -12.44 16.57
N ARG A 161 -24.53 -11.75 15.92
CA ARG A 161 -23.79 -12.25 14.77
C ARG A 161 -22.59 -13.09 15.19
N GLU A 162 -22.41 -14.23 14.53
CA GLU A 162 -21.26 -15.11 14.75
C GLU A 162 -19.95 -14.44 14.30
N GLU A 163 -18.94 -14.47 15.17
CA GLU A 163 -17.61 -13.94 14.86
C GLU A 163 -16.83 -14.90 13.95
N SER A 164 -16.20 -14.32 12.94
CA SER A 164 -15.33 -14.98 11.98
C SER A 164 -14.21 -14.01 11.61
N GLU A 165 -12.96 -14.43 11.80
CA GLU A 165 -11.77 -13.58 11.65
C GLU A 165 -11.71 -12.82 10.31
N HIS A 166 -12.25 -13.41 9.23
CA HIS A 166 -12.24 -12.84 7.89
C HIS A 166 -13.60 -12.33 7.38
N GLU A 167 -14.66 -12.40 8.18
CA GLU A 167 -15.99 -11.93 7.77
C GLU A 167 -16.57 -10.91 8.75
N TYR A 168 -16.43 -11.13 10.06
CA TYR A 168 -17.03 -10.26 11.06
C TYR A 168 -16.38 -10.42 12.43
N LEU A 169 -16.08 -9.30 13.09
CA LEU A 169 -15.75 -9.28 14.51
C LEU A 169 -16.59 -8.20 15.18
N MET A 170 -17.19 -8.50 16.34
CA MET A 170 -18.04 -7.56 17.07
C MET A 170 -17.30 -6.25 17.37
N ILE A 171 -16.01 -6.36 17.69
CA ILE A 171 -15.14 -5.22 18.00
C ILE A 171 -14.78 -4.34 16.79
N LYS A 172 -15.04 -4.79 15.56
CA LYS A 172 -14.50 -4.15 14.35
C LYS A 172 -15.52 -4.00 13.22
N GLY A 173 -16.59 -4.78 13.19
CA GLY A 173 -17.55 -4.81 12.10
C GLY A 173 -17.24 -5.90 11.08
N GLU A 174 -17.66 -5.67 9.83
CA GLU A 174 -17.62 -6.66 8.74
C GLU A 174 -16.41 -6.46 7.84
N PHE A 175 -15.90 -7.56 7.29
CA PHE A 175 -14.76 -7.56 6.38
C PHE A 175 -15.04 -8.31 5.10
N VAL A 176 -14.31 -7.93 4.04
CA VAL A 176 -14.10 -8.76 2.86
C VAL A 176 -12.61 -9.00 2.70
N TYR A 177 -12.25 -10.26 2.54
CA TYR A 177 -10.88 -10.71 2.30
C TYR A 177 -10.76 -11.36 0.93
N GLU A 178 -9.61 -11.17 0.29
CA GLU A 178 -9.30 -11.78 -1.00
C GLU A 178 -7.89 -12.40 -0.99
N THR A 179 -7.71 -13.42 -1.84
CA THR A 179 -6.43 -14.07 -2.14
C THR A 179 -6.20 -14.01 -3.64
N ASN A 180 -4.93 -13.90 -4.06
CA ASN A 180 -4.54 -13.78 -5.48
C ASN A 180 -5.39 -12.73 -6.22
N PHE A 181 -5.62 -11.57 -5.58
CA PHE A 181 -6.47 -10.54 -6.16
C PHE A 181 -5.77 -9.86 -7.33
N LEU A 182 -6.54 -9.48 -8.33
CA LEU A 182 -6.08 -8.69 -9.47
C LEU A 182 -5.88 -7.25 -8.99
N PRO A 183 -4.68 -6.65 -9.14
CA PRO A 183 -4.44 -5.28 -8.72
C PRO A 183 -5.27 -4.27 -9.51
N ASP A 184 -5.68 -3.20 -8.84
CA ASP A 184 -6.21 -2.01 -9.52
C ASP A 184 -5.05 -1.23 -10.15
N TYR A 185 -5.25 -0.72 -11.37
CA TYR A 185 -4.21 0.05 -12.07
C TYR A 185 -4.57 1.52 -12.14
N ALA A 186 -3.64 2.38 -11.72
CA ALA A 186 -3.82 3.83 -11.73
C ALA A 186 -2.52 4.55 -12.13
N TRP A 187 -2.67 5.74 -12.70
CA TRP A 187 -1.53 6.64 -12.92
C TRP A 187 -0.94 7.11 -11.59
N TYR A 188 0.38 7.05 -11.49
CA TYR A 188 1.11 7.47 -10.30
C TYR A 188 2.46 8.09 -10.69
N ASN A 189 2.67 9.34 -10.27
CA ASN A 189 3.91 10.09 -10.45
C ASN A 189 4.81 10.08 -9.20
N GLY A 190 4.48 9.24 -8.21
CA GLY A 190 5.20 9.14 -6.94
C GLY A 190 4.62 10.00 -5.81
N THR A 191 3.69 10.90 -6.10
CA THR A 191 3.01 11.73 -5.10
C THR A 191 1.52 11.42 -5.02
N ALA A 192 0.88 11.77 -3.89
CA ALA A 192 -0.53 11.48 -3.63
C ALA A 192 -1.17 12.61 -2.81
N SER A 193 -2.50 12.73 -2.92
CA SER A 193 -3.30 13.52 -1.99
C SER A 193 -3.24 12.91 -0.59
N ARG A 194 -3.71 13.65 0.41
CA ARG A 194 -3.87 13.16 1.78
C ARG A 194 -5.11 13.77 2.39
N TYR A 195 -5.93 12.94 3.00
CA TYR A 195 -6.85 13.40 4.01
C TYR A 195 -6.07 13.68 5.30
N LEU A 196 -6.11 14.91 5.78
CA LEU A 196 -5.57 15.29 7.08
C LEU A 196 -6.68 15.34 8.12
N LEU A 197 -6.33 15.07 9.38
CA LEU A 197 -7.28 15.13 10.48
C LEU A 197 -7.94 16.52 10.55
N GLY A 198 -9.26 16.54 10.42
CA GLY A 198 -10.08 17.76 10.44
C GLY A 198 -10.41 18.32 9.05
N ASP A 199 -9.93 17.73 7.96
CA ASP A 199 -10.39 18.08 6.62
C ASP A 199 -11.88 17.73 6.47
N GLU A 200 -12.64 18.60 5.80
CA GLU A 200 -14.04 18.33 5.50
C GLU A 200 -14.18 17.27 4.40
N ILE A 201 -15.21 16.43 4.52
CA ILE A 201 -15.59 15.40 3.55
C ILE A 201 -16.98 15.68 2.96
N ASP A 202 -17.25 15.09 1.79
CA ASP A 202 -18.61 14.90 1.30
C ASP A 202 -19.02 13.44 1.62
N PRO A 203 -19.90 13.20 2.60
CA PRO A 203 -20.28 11.84 2.99
C PRO A 203 -21.12 11.11 1.93
N THR A 204 -21.55 11.80 0.86
CA THR A 204 -22.26 11.17 -0.27
C THR A 204 -21.30 10.57 -1.32
N GLN A 205 -20.01 10.88 -1.21
CA GLN A 205 -18.96 10.39 -2.10
C GLN A 205 -17.98 9.50 -1.34
N ILE A 206 -17.16 8.75 -2.08
CA ILE A 206 -16.05 8.01 -1.48
C ILE A 206 -14.92 9.00 -1.21
N THR A 207 -14.52 9.14 0.05
CA THR A 207 -13.38 9.98 0.42
C THR A 207 -12.07 9.22 0.19
N ALA A 208 -11.26 9.68 -0.75
CA ALA A 208 -9.93 9.12 -0.99
C ALA A 208 -8.93 9.62 0.07
N LEU A 209 -8.44 8.73 0.91
CA LEU A 209 -7.51 9.08 2.00
C LEU A 209 -6.11 9.42 1.48
N ASN A 210 -5.72 8.83 0.35
CA ASN A 210 -4.41 9.02 -0.27
C ASN A 210 -4.41 8.78 -1.79
N GLN A 211 -5.23 9.53 -2.54
CA GLN A 211 -5.37 9.37 -3.99
C GLN A 211 -4.01 9.54 -4.69
N PRO A 212 -3.51 8.55 -5.48
CA PRO A 212 -2.30 8.73 -6.28
C PRO A 212 -2.51 9.84 -7.31
N PHE A 213 -1.51 10.71 -7.44
CA PHE A 213 -1.49 11.74 -8.48
C PHE A 213 -0.83 11.24 -9.75
N GLY A 214 -1.34 11.72 -10.88
CA GLY A 214 -0.87 11.38 -12.21
C GLY A 214 -2.05 11.28 -13.18
N SER A 215 -1.74 11.34 -14.47
CA SER A 215 -2.70 11.09 -15.54
C SER A 215 -1.98 10.67 -16.81
N ILE A 216 -2.74 10.33 -17.84
CA ILE A 216 -2.19 10.07 -19.18
C ILE A 216 -1.41 11.26 -19.75
N ASP A 217 -1.67 12.49 -19.28
CA ASP A 217 -0.98 13.70 -19.74
C ASP A 217 0.24 14.07 -18.88
N ASP A 218 0.44 13.43 -17.72
CA ASP A 218 1.57 13.73 -16.81
C ASP A 218 2.85 12.97 -17.20
N PRO A 219 3.86 13.62 -17.79
CA PRO A 219 5.04 12.95 -18.34
C PRO A 219 5.87 12.17 -17.32
N THR A 220 5.63 12.37 -16.02
CA THR A 220 6.32 11.68 -14.92
C THR A 220 5.51 10.53 -14.33
N ALA A 221 4.23 10.43 -14.68
CA ALA A 221 3.36 9.36 -14.21
C ALA A 221 3.54 8.08 -15.04
N LEU A 222 3.52 6.94 -14.35
CA LEU A 222 3.41 5.61 -14.93
C LEU A 222 2.13 4.94 -14.40
N ILE A 223 1.65 3.90 -15.09
CA ILE A 223 0.57 3.04 -14.59
C ILE A 223 1.17 2.06 -13.59
N TRP A 224 0.68 2.08 -12.35
CA TRP A 224 1.12 1.27 -11.22
C TRP A 224 0.03 0.33 -10.72
N PRO A 225 0.38 -0.85 -10.15
CA PRO A 225 -0.56 -1.74 -9.50
C PRO A 225 -0.79 -1.33 -8.04
N PHE A 226 -2.04 -1.32 -7.62
CA PHE A 226 -2.46 -0.98 -6.27
C PHE A 226 -3.37 -2.06 -5.69
N LYS A 227 -3.24 -2.26 -4.39
CA LYS A 227 -4.35 -2.70 -3.55
C LYS A 227 -5.15 -1.46 -3.17
N ILE A 228 -6.46 -1.44 -3.47
CA ILE A 228 -7.37 -0.44 -2.93
C ILE A 228 -8.14 -1.05 -1.76
N HIS A 229 -8.01 -0.47 -0.57
CA HIS A 229 -8.79 -0.84 0.60
C HIS A 229 -9.95 0.15 0.78
N THR A 230 -11.18 -0.35 0.74
CA THR A 230 -12.37 0.47 1.05
C THR A 230 -12.79 0.33 2.51
N ALA A 231 -13.33 1.38 3.10
CA ALA A 231 -13.87 1.31 4.44
C ALA A 231 -15.09 2.20 4.66
N THR A 232 -16.04 1.71 5.45
CA THR A 232 -17.12 2.51 6.02
C THR A 232 -16.69 2.88 7.44
N GLN A 233 -16.45 4.17 7.71
CA GLN A 233 -15.88 4.65 8.97
C GLN A 233 -16.65 5.85 9.54
N PRO A 234 -16.63 6.06 10.87
CA PRO A 234 -17.41 7.11 11.51
C PRO A 234 -16.95 8.51 11.10
N TYR A 235 -17.91 9.41 10.92
CA TYR A 235 -17.70 10.84 10.68
C TYR A 235 -18.72 11.66 11.47
N ASP A 236 -18.40 12.92 11.74
CA ASP A 236 -19.30 13.87 12.40
C ASP A 236 -20.28 14.49 11.39
N THR A 237 -21.58 14.39 11.63
CA THR A 237 -22.61 14.85 10.67
C THR A 237 -22.79 16.37 10.62
N VAL A 238 -22.26 17.10 11.61
CA VAL A 238 -22.34 18.56 11.68
C VAL A 238 -21.09 19.19 11.10
N TYR A 239 -19.91 18.68 11.46
CA TYR A 239 -18.64 19.20 10.98
C TYR A 239 -18.19 18.58 9.65
N ASN A 240 -18.81 17.46 9.23
CA ASN A 240 -18.41 16.68 8.06
C ASN A 240 -16.93 16.30 8.08
N ILE A 241 -16.43 15.82 9.21
CA ILE A 241 -15.04 15.34 9.35
C ILE A 241 -15.03 13.88 9.75
N LEU A 242 -14.07 13.10 9.24
CA LEU A 242 -13.83 11.75 9.72
C LEU A 242 -13.39 11.78 11.19
N LEU A 243 -13.97 10.90 12.00
CA LEU A 243 -13.71 10.82 13.43
C LEU A 243 -12.70 9.72 13.74
N GLN A 244 -11.78 9.98 14.68
CA GLN A 244 -10.82 8.99 15.15
C GLN A 244 -11.34 8.38 16.46
N PRO A 245 -11.95 7.18 16.46
CA PRO A 245 -12.47 6.58 17.68
C PRO A 245 -11.33 6.14 18.60
N ASN A 246 -11.54 6.31 19.91
CA ASN A 246 -10.82 5.55 20.91
C ASN A 246 -11.34 4.11 20.92
N THR A 247 -10.54 3.17 20.44
CA THR A 247 -10.93 1.76 20.34
C THR A 247 -10.47 0.91 21.54
N VAL A 248 -9.39 1.28 22.22
CA VAL A 248 -8.69 0.42 23.20
C VAL A 248 -8.77 1.00 24.61
N GLY A 249 -8.91 0.12 25.61
CA GLY A 249 -8.89 0.48 27.02
C GLY A 249 -10.28 0.45 27.66
N PRO A 250 -10.39 0.77 28.96
CA PRO A 250 -11.65 0.64 29.72
C PRO A 250 -12.82 1.46 29.15
N GLU A 251 -12.51 2.57 28.48
CA GLU A 251 -13.48 3.45 27.81
C GLU A 251 -13.38 3.38 26.27
N GLY A 252 -12.68 2.38 25.74
CA GLY A 252 -12.55 2.16 24.31
C GLY A 252 -13.75 1.40 23.74
N TYR A 253 -14.02 1.60 22.44
CA TYR A 253 -15.10 0.93 21.74
C TYR A 253 -15.06 -0.61 21.89
N TRP A 254 -13.87 -1.23 21.90
CA TRP A 254 -13.74 -2.69 22.02
C TRP A 254 -14.13 -3.24 23.40
N THR A 255 -14.35 -2.37 24.40
CA THR A 255 -14.78 -2.76 25.75
C THR A 255 -16.24 -2.36 26.00
N LEU A 256 -16.61 -1.14 25.63
CA LEU A 256 -17.94 -0.59 25.94
C LEU A 256 -18.95 -0.79 24.82
N PHE A 257 -18.50 -0.97 23.57
CA PHE A 257 -19.33 -0.99 22.36
C PHE A 257 -20.24 0.24 22.25
N ASP A 258 -19.77 1.39 22.74
CA ASP A 258 -20.45 2.68 22.71
C ASP A 258 -19.68 3.64 21.78
N TRP A 259 -20.28 3.98 20.65
CA TRP A 259 -19.69 4.89 19.68
C TRP A 259 -19.58 6.33 20.20
N ASP A 260 -20.55 6.84 20.96
CA ASP A 260 -20.47 8.23 21.44
C ASP A 260 -19.28 8.42 22.37
N ILE A 261 -19.09 7.49 23.32
CA ILE A 261 -17.94 7.53 24.24
C ILE A 261 -16.63 7.40 23.47
N ALA A 262 -16.53 6.44 22.55
CA ALA A 262 -15.33 6.21 21.76
C ALA A 262 -14.95 7.42 20.89
N LEU A 263 -15.93 8.02 20.21
CA LEU A 263 -15.73 9.15 19.32
C LEU A 263 -15.44 10.43 20.10
N ARG A 264 -16.09 10.64 21.25
CA ARG A 264 -15.82 11.77 22.14
C ARG A 264 -14.41 11.74 22.70
N ASN A 265 -14.02 10.60 23.28
CA ASN A 265 -12.69 10.41 23.85
C ASN A 265 -11.60 10.51 22.78
N GLY A 266 -11.84 9.92 21.61
CA GLY A 266 -10.91 9.98 20.49
C GLY A 266 -10.74 11.39 19.89
N SER A 267 -11.84 12.14 19.77
CA SER A 267 -11.81 13.52 19.29
C SER A 267 -11.11 14.46 20.27
N GLU A 268 -11.36 14.31 21.58
CA GLU A 268 -10.63 15.06 22.62
C GLU A 268 -9.13 14.79 22.54
N ALA A 269 -8.73 13.53 22.42
CA ALA A 269 -7.33 13.14 22.30
C ALA A 269 -6.67 13.68 21.00
N ALA A 270 -7.43 13.73 19.90
CA ALA A 270 -6.96 14.26 18.62
C ALA A 270 -7.00 15.80 18.54
N GLY A 271 -7.65 16.49 19.49
CA GLY A 271 -7.88 17.93 19.44
C GLY A 271 -8.89 18.36 18.36
N LEU A 272 -9.82 17.47 18.00
CA LEU A 272 -10.85 17.71 16.98
C LEU A 272 -12.22 17.98 17.64
N PRO A 273 -13.09 18.78 17.02
CA PRO A 273 -14.44 18.97 17.51
C PRO A 273 -15.29 17.70 17.27
N TYR A 274 -16.14 17.37 18.22
CA TYR A 274 -17.19 16.37 18.07
C TYR A 274 -18.52 16.96 18.54
N SER A 275 -19.52 16.94 17.66
CA SER A 275 -20.83 17.55 17.87
C SER A 275 -21.72 16.73 18.81
N GLY A 276 -21.39 15.45 19.00
CA GLY A 276 -22.28 14.47 19.63
C GLY A 276 -23.16 13.73 18.63
N GLU A 277 -23.04 14.04 17.34
CA GLU A 277 -23.75 13.36 16.25
C GLU A 277 -22.74 12.74 15.28
N TYR A 278 -22.97 11.48 14.91
CA TYR A 278 -22.12 10.76 13.97
C TYR A 278 -22.97 9.89 13.03
N ASP A 279 -22.39 9.60 11.88
CA ASP A 279 -22.84 8.55 10.97
C ASP A 279 -21.59 7.93 10.33
N PHE A 280 -21.75 7.07 9.31
CA PHE A 280 -20.64 6.42 8.64
C PHE A 280 -20.52 6.86 7.18
N ALA A 281 -19.29 7.09 6.73
CA ALA A 281 -18.97 7.49 5.36
C ALA A 281 -18.01 6.49 4.71
N LEU A 282 -18.11 6.37 3.38
CA LEU A 282 -17.22 5.54 2.59
C LEU A 282 -15.88 6.23 2.36
N THR A 283 -14.82 5.46 2.48
CA THR A 283 -13.44 5.88 2.24
C THR A 283 -12.71 4.83 1.40
N GLN A 284 -11.63 5.26 0.76
CA GLN A 284 -10.71 4.36 0.08
C GLN A 284 -9.26 4.76 0.32
N MET A 285 -8.38 3.76 0.36
CA MET A 285 -6.95 3.94 0.57
C MET A 285 -6.16 3.08 -0.40
N TYR A 286 -5.21 3.70 -1.09
CA TYR A 286 -4.34 3.08 -2.09
C TYR A 286 -3.04 2.60 -1.44
N TRP A 287 -2.65 1.36 -1.72
CA TRP A 287 -1.36 0.79 -1.36
C TRP A 287 -0.68 0.22 -2.61
N PRO A 288 0.46 0.80 -3.06
CA PRO A 288 1.16 0.27 -4.24
C PRO A 288 1.71 -1.12 -3.94
N LEU A 289 1.60 -2.02 -4.91
CA LEU A 289 2.21 -3.35 -4.83
C LEU A 289 3.64 -3.28 -5.37
N THR A 290 4.60 -3.62 -4.53
CA THR A 290 6.03 -3.40 -4.78
C THR A 290 6.91 -4.61 -4.50
N HIS A 291 6.38 -5.59 -3.78
CA HIS A 291 7.01 -6.87 -3.48
C HIS A 291 6.26 -8.02 -4.15
N MET A 292 6.66 -9.25 -3.87
CA MET A 292 6.14 -10.46 -4.49
C MET A 292 6.36 -10.49 -6.01
N VAL A 293 7.50 -9.94 -6.45
CA VAL A 293 7.88 -9.92 -7.86
C VAL A 293 8.00 -11.35 -8.37
N GLN A 294 7.22 -11.69 -9.39
CA GLN A 294 7.15 -13.04 -9.93
C GLN A 294 8.28 -13.33 -10.92
N PRO A 295 8.62 -14.63 -11.15
CA PRO A 295 9.53 -15.03 -12.22
C PRO A 295 9.10 -14.43 -13.56
N SER A 296 10.07 -14.11 -14.44
CA SER A 296 9.78 -13.49 -15.73
C SER A 296 8.83 -14.29 -16.62
N SER A 297 8.76 -15.62 -16.45
CA SER A 297 7.80 -16.48 -17.14
C SER A 297 6.34 -16.27 -16.72
N ASN A 298 6.12 -15.62 -15.59
CA ASN A 298 4.80 -15.30 -15.01
C ASN A 298 4.50 -13.79 -15.06
N ALA A 299 5.39 -12.99 -15.66
CA ALA A 299 5.09 -11.58 -15.90
C ALA A 299 3.91 -11.46 -16.88
N LEU A 300 3.16 -10.36 -16.76
CA LEU A 300 2.06 -10.07 -17.67
C LEU A 300 2.55 -10.06 -19.12
N SER A 301 1.78 -10.71 -19.97
CA SER A 301 1.97 -10.76 -21.42
C SER A 301 1.06 -9.76 -22.11
N CYS A 302 1.26 -9.57 -23.42
CA CYS A 302 0.46 -8.65 -24.24
C CYS A 302 -1.05 -8.87 -24.05
N THR A 303 -1.51 -10.13 -24.05
CA THR A 303 -2.93 -10.47 -24.00
C THR A 303 -3.55 -10.31 -22.62
N ASP A 304 -2.73 -10.21 -21.56
CA ASP A 304 -3.24 -9.88 -20.23
C ASP A 304 -3.83 -8.47 -20.19
N CYS A 305 -3.28 -7.52 -20.96
CA CYS A 305 -3.80 -6.15 -21.05
C CYS A 305 -4.62 -5.93 -22.33
N HIS A 306 -4.15 -6.44 -23.46
CA HIS A 306 -4.72 -6.19 -24.80
C HIS A 306 -5.60 -7.35 -25.25
N SER A 307 -6.72 -7.54 -24.55
CA SER A 307 -7.75 -8.50 -24.90
C SER A 307 -9.14 -8.00 -24.48
N GLU A 308 -10.20 -8.66 -24.94
CA GLU A 308 -11.59 -8.28 -24.65
C GLU A 308 -11.88 -8.23 -23.14
N ASN A 309 -11.22 -9.08 -22.35
CA ASN A 309 -11.29 -9.09 -20.89
C ASN A 309 -9.91 -8.79 -20.27
N GLY A 310 -9.19 -7.84 -20.87
CA GLY A 310 -7.89 -7.40 -20.38
C GLY A 310 -7.96 -6.76 -19.01
N ARG A 311 -6.83 -6.72 -18.32
CA ARG A 311 -6.67 -6.20 -16.95
C ARG A 311 -6.84 -4.69 -16.82
N MET A 312 -6.73 -3.95 -17.92
CA MET A 312 -6.68 -2.48 -17.92
C MET A 312 -8.05 -1.89 -18.25
N ASP A 313 -8.58 -1.07 -17.34
CA ASP A 313 -9.68 -0.16 -17.67
C ASP A 313 -9.12 1.04 -18.44
N TRP A 314 -9.05 0.89 -19.76
CA TRP A 314 -8.46 1.89 -20.65
C TRP A 314 -9.16 3.25 -20.57
N GLU A 315 -10.49 3.28 -20.45
CA GLU A 315 -11.26 4.51 -20.38
C GLU A 315 -11.01 5.23 -19.05
N ALA A 316 -10.98 4.51 -17.92
CA ALA A 316 -10.62 5.08 -16.62
C ALA A 316 -9.19 5.61 -16.58
N LEU A 317 -8.27 4.99 -17.33
CA LEU A 317 -6.88 5.44 -17.51
C LEU A 317 -6.74 6.62 -18.50
N GLY A 318 -7.84 7.08 -19.10
CA GLY A 318 -7.85 8.23 -20.01
C GLY A 318 -7.53 7.91 -21.48
N TYR A 319 -7.44 6.62 -21.85
CA TYR A 319 -7.35 6.21 -23.24
C TYR A 319 -8.74 6.17 -23.89
N TYR A 320 -8.80 6.30 -25.21
CA TYR A 320 -10.05 6.12 -25.97
C TYR A 320 -10.53 4.66 -26.05
N GLY A 321 -9.66 3.71 -25.68
CA GLY A 321 -9.86 2.27 -25.78
C GLY A 321 -8.49 1.58 -25.75
N ASP A 322 -8.44 0.30 -26.11
CA ASP A 322 -7.19 -0.46 -26.15
C ASP A 322 -6.14 0.26 -27.03
N PRO A 323 -4.98 0.67 -26.46
CA PRO A 323 -3.92 1.38 -27.18
C PRO A 323 -3.33 0.62 -28.37
N MET A 324 -3.44 -0.72 -28.40
CA MET A 324 -3.04 -1.53 -29.55
C MET A 324 -3.90 -1.25 -30.78
N THR A 325 -5.15 -0.81 -30.57
CA THR A 325 -6.10 -0.47 -31.64
C THR A 325 -6.19 1.05 -31.84
N TRP A 326 -6.20 1.83 -30.76
CA TRP A 326 -6.50 3.26 -30.78
C TRP A 326 -5.27 4.17 -30.74
N GLY A 327 -4.07 3.61 -30.53
CA GLY A 327 -2.83 4.36 -30.38
C GLY A 327 -2.47 4.61 -28.91
N GLY A 328 -1.17 4.67 -28.65
CA GLY A 328 -0.61 4.88 -27.31
C GLY A 328 -0.70 6.31 -26.80
N ARG A 329 -0.20 6.47 -25.58
CA ARG A 329 -0.04 7.77 -24.91
C ARG A 329 0.76 8.73 -25.79
N THR A 330 0.28 9.96 -25.94
CA THR A 330 1.03 11.03 -26.61
C THR A 330 1.24 12.20 -25.64
N LEU A 331 2.50 12.45 -25.30
CA LEU A 331 2.87 13.60 -24.47
C LEU A 331 3.10 14.79 -25.40
N SER A 332 2.18 15.77 -25.37
CA SER A 332 2.36 17.05 -26.04
C SER A 332 3.40 17.89 -25.29
N ASP A 333 4.69 17.58 -25.51
CA ASP A 333 5.82 18.54 -25.61
C ASP A 333 7.16 17.78 -25.81
N ARG A 334 7.38 17.34 -27.06
CA ARG A 334 8.71 17.21 -27.68
C ARG A 334 8.74 17.86 -29.07
N ILE A 335 8.01 18.97 -29.24
CA ILE A 335 8.10 19.80 -30.45
C ILE A 335 8.36 21.25 -30.03
N ALA A 336 9.63 21.60 -29.78
CA ALA A 336 10.26 22.87 -30.18
C ALA A 336 11.58 23.09 -29.43
N GLU A 337 12.69 22.54 -29.96
CA GLU A 337 13.99 23.24 -30.02
C GLU A 337 14.94 22.51 -30.98
N VAL A 338 14.48 22.35 -32.23
CA VAL A 338 15.40 22.26 -33.38
C VAL A 338 14.91 23.25 -34.41
N SER A 339 15.06 24.54 -34.09
CA SER A 339 14.95 25.62 -35.08
C SER A 339 16.31 26.29 -35.24
N THR A 340 17.01 25.82 -36.27
CA THR A 340 17.73 26.69 -37.22
C THR A 340 18.67 27.75 -36.65
N GLU A 341 19.90 27.35 -36.27
CA GLU A 341 21.09 28.16 -36.54
C GLU A 341 21.94 27.41 -37.57
N GLY A 342 21.63 27.63 -38.84
CA GLY A 342 22.27 26.93 -39.94
C GLY A 342 21.88 27.49 -41.30
N ALA A 343 21.82 28.82 -41.43
CA ALA A 343 21.80 29.49 -42.74
C ALA A 343 22.18 30.97 -42.58
N GLY A 344 23.38 31.34 -43.01
CA GLY A 344 23.77 32.76 -43.16
C GLY A 344 25.27 32.96 -43.22
N GLN A 345 25.78 33.13 -44.43
CA GLN A 345 27.13 33.64 -44.76
C GLN A 345 27.39 35.03 -44.21
#